data_AF-A0A951KAA4-F1
#
_entry.id   AF-A0A951KAA4-F1
#
_cell.length_a   1.000
_cell.length_b   1.000
_cell.length_c   1.000
_cell.angle_alpha   90.00
_cell.angle_beta   90.00
_cell.angle_gamma   90.00
#
_symmetry.space_group_name_H-M   'P 1'
#
loop_
_entity.id
_entity.type
_entity.pdbx_description
1 polymer ?
#
loop_
_entity_poly.entity_id
_entity_poly.type
_entity_poly.pdbx_seq_one_letter_code
_entity_poly.pdbx_strand_id
1 'polypeptide(L)'
;MTTRAAATLVFCTSAAVLVLEILAGRLVAPYVGVSIETFTGVIGTVLAGIALGSAAGGRLADRRDPRRLLGPTVVAGGALALASLPVVTAVGPTVAGGGPAAVVILAAGAFFAPAAVLSAVAPMAAKLRLASLDETGSVVGGLSAAGTAGALVGTFVTGFVLVAAVPTRPLVIGLGAALVGAGLVLWWRSGPHRPLGGVAAGTLALGGVAAAVPGPCQEHTTYYCVQVQADPARPSGRVLLLDNLRHSYV
;
A
#
# COMPACT_ATOMS: atom_id res chain seq x y z
N MET A 1 -1.39 -25.34 -7.32
CA MET A 1 -1.93 -24.44 -6.26
C MET A 1 -3.39 -24.82 -6.03
N THR A 2 -3.79 -25.07 -4.77
CA THR A 2 -5.18 -25.45 -4.45
C THR A 2 -6.14 -24.25 -4.60
N THR A 3 -7.45 -24.51 -4.72
CA THR A 3 -8.45 -23.45 -4.99
C THR A 3 -8.49 -22.48 -3.83
N ARG A 4 -8.46 -23.03 -2.61
CA ARG A 4 -8.42 -22.29 -1.36
C ARG A 4 -7.18 -21.42 -1.27
N ALA A 5 -6.00 -21.96 -1.58
CA ALA A 5 -4.76 -21.17 -1.55
C ALA A 5 -4.79 -19.99 -2.53
N ALA A 6 -5.34 -20.19 -3.73
CA ALA A 6 -5.50 -19.11 -4.71
C ALA A 6 -6.47 -18.02 -4.21
N ALA A 7 -7.64 -18.44 -3.71
CA ALA A 7 -8.63 -17.52 -3.17
C ALA A 7 -8.11 -16.74 -1.96
N THR A 8 -7.44 -17.41 -1.02
CA THR A 8 -6.82 -16.75 0.15
C THR A 8 -5.74 -15.76 -0.27
N LEU A 9 -4.90 -16.13 -1.24
CA LEU A 9 -3.86 -15.22 -1.73
C LEU A 9 -4.47 -13.96 -2.33
N VAL A 10 -5.44 -14.11 -3.25
CA VAL A 10 -6.13 -12.99 -3.88
C VAL A 10 -6.87 -12.14 -2.84
N PHE A 11 -7.58 -12.77 -1.91
CA PHE A 11 -8.25 -12.10 -0.80
C PHE A 11 -7.27 -11.23 0.00
N CYS A 12 -6.14 -11.79 0.43
CA CYS A 12 -5.15 -11.08 1.25
C CYS A 12 -4.47 -9.95 0.47
N THR A 13 -4.12 -10.16 -0.80
CA THR A 13 -3.49 -9.11 -1.61
C THR A 13 -4.46 -7.99 -1.96
N SER A 14 -5.72 -8.30 -2.24
CA SER A 14 -6.76 -7.28 -2.45
C SER A 14 -7.05 -6.51 -1.15
N ALA A 15 -7.16 -7.20 -0.02
CA ALA A 15 -7.27 -6.54 1.29
C ALA A 15 -6.09 -5.57 1.53
N ALA A 16 -4.86 -6.00 1.24
CA ALA A 16 -3.67 -5.19 1.44
C ALA A 16 -3.65 -3.92 0.56
N VAL A 17 -4.09 -4.00 -0.70
CA VAL A 17 -4.20 -2.82 -1.58
C VAL A 17 -5.14 -1.79 -0.96
N LEU A 18 -6.31 -2.22 -0.48
CA LEU A 18 -7.30 -1.32 0.11
C LEU A 18 -6.89 -0.81 1.50
N VAL A 19 -6.18 -1.62 2.30
CA VAL A 19 -5.55 -1.15 3.54
C VAL A 19 -4.57 -0.01 3.21
N LEU A 20 -3.70 -0.19 2.21
CA LEU A 20 -2.76 0.85 1.78
C LEU A 20 -3.49 2.10 1.27
N GLU A 21 -4.59 1.96 0.54
CA GLU A 21 -5.39 3.10 0.06
C GLU A 21 -5.91 3.96 1.22
N ILE A 22 -6.49 3.33 2.25
CA ILE A 22 -7.00 4.06 3.42
C ILE A 22 -5.86 4.72 4.19
N LEU A 23 -4.74 4.03 4.38
CA LEU A 23 -3.57 4.58 5.07
C LEU A 23 -2.88 5.69 4.26
N ALA A 24 -2.92 5.63 2.93
CA ALA A 24 -2.33 6.63 2.05
C ALA A 24 -2.93 8.02 2.28
N GLY A 25 -4.25 8.12 2.42
CA GLY A 25 -4.92 9.39 2.74
C GLY A 25 -4.36 10.03 4.01
N ARG A 26 -4.12 9.23 5.06
CA ARG A 26 -3.53 9.70 6.32
C ARG A 26 -2.04 10.02 6.24
N LEU A 27 -1.28 9.30 5.42
CA LEU A 27 0.15 9.57 5.22
C LEU A 27 0.40 10.85 4.43
N VAL A 28 -0.49 11.14 3.48
CA VAL A 28 -0.39 12.29 2.57
C VAL A 28 -0.99 13.56 3.20
N ALA A 29 -2.00 13.43 4.06
CA ALA A 29 -2.67 14.54 4.73
C ALA A 29 -1.75 15.61 5.36
N PRO A 30 -0.66 15.28 6.07
CA PRO A 30 0.24 16.30 6.65
C PRO A 30 0.89 17.24 5.63
N TYR A 31 0.93 16.88 4.35
CA TYR A 31 1.60 17.67 3.31
C TYR A 31 0.62 18.43 2.41
N VAL A 32 -0.50 17.80 2.07
CA VAL A 32 -1.47 18.34 1.09
C VAL A 32 -2.86 18.59 1.69
N GLY A 33 -3.05 18.30 2.98
CA GLY A 33 -4.29 18.51 3.72
C GLY A 33 -5.33 17.39 3.55
N VAL A 34 -6.43 17.53 4.28
CA VAL A 34 -7.58 16.60 4.25
C VAL A 34 -8.73 17.27 3.49
N SER A 35 -8.91 16.91 2.21
CA SER A 35 -10.00 17.42 1.37
C SER A 35 -10.57 16.34 0.46
N ILE A 36 -11.71 16.60 -0.19
CA ILE A 36 -12.29 15.71 -1.21
C ILE A 36 -11.28 15.48 -2.35
N GLU A 37 -10.47 16.49 -2.68
CA GLU A 37 -9.44 16.40 -3.70
C GLU A 37 -8.34 15.42 -3.28
N THR A 38 -7.93 15.44 -2.00
CA THR A 38 -6.96 14.48 -1.43
C THR A 38 -7.46 13.05 -1.59
N PHE A 39 -8.69 12.76 -1.12
CA PHE A 39 -9.27 11.42 -1.23
C PHE A 39 -9.47 10.99 -2.70
N THR A 40 -9.93 11.90 -3.55
CA THR A 40 -10.11 11.64 -4.99
C THR A 40 -8.79 11.30 -5.67
N GLY A 41 -7.72 12.05 -5.37
CA GLY A 41 -6.40 11.81 -5.94
C GLY A 41 -5.80 10.47 -5.50
N VAL A 42 -5.98 10.11 -4.21
CA VAL A 42 -5.53 8.81 -3.68
C VAL A 42 -6.29 7.66 -4.32
N ILE A 43 -7.63 7.70 -4.31
CA ILE A 43 -8.48 6.66 -4.91
C ILE A 43 -8.15 6.51 -6.40
N GLY A 44 -8.11 7.62 -7.15
CA GLY A 44 -7.80 7.60 -8.57
C GLY A 44 -6.43 6.98 -8.87
N THR A 45 -5.42 7.29 -8.06
CA THR A 45 -4.07 6.72 -8.20
C THR A 45 -4.05 5.22 -7.93
N VAL A 46 -4.69 4.78 -6.84
CA VAL A 46 -4.71 3.36 -6.47
C VAL A 46 -5.50 2.56 -7.50
N LEU A 47 -6.65 3.06 -7.97
CA LEU A 47 -7.42 2.44 -9.05
C LEU A 47 -6.62 2.37 -10.37
N ALA A 48 -5.88 3.41 -10.73
CA ALA A 48 -4.99 3.38 -11.89
C ALA A 48 -3.89 2.31 -11.72
N GLY A 49 -3.33 2.20 -10.52
CA GLY A 49 -2.41 1.14 -10.14
C GLY A 49 -3.05 -0.24 -10.30
N ILE A 50 -4.24 -0.46 -9.76
CA ILE A 50 -5.00 -1.71 -9.88
C ILE A 50 -5.21 -2.07 -11.36
N ALA A 51 -5.71 -1.14 -12.16
CA ALA A 51 -6.00 -1.37 -13.58
C ALA A 51 -4.74 -1.76 -14.36
N LEU A 52 -3.65 -0.99 -14.23
CA LEU A 52 -2.39 -1.27 -14.91
C LEU A 52 -1.71 -2.52 -14.38
N GLY A 53 -1.76 -2.75 -13.07
CA GLY A 53 -1.25 -3.92 -12.39
C GLY A 53 -1.93 -5.21 -12.85
N SER A 54 -3.26 -5.23 -12.89
CA SER A 54 -4.01 -6.38 -13.38
C SER A 54 -3.79 -6.62 -14.88
N ALA A 55 -3.73 -5.58 -15.71
CA ALA A 55 -3.44 -5.72 -17.13
C ALA A 55 -2.02 -6.24 -17.39
N ALA A 56 -1.01 -5.67 -16.72
CA ALA A 56 0.38 -6.10 -16.83
C ALA A 56 0.59 -7.50 -16.24
N GLY A 57 -0.04 -7.79 -15.10
CA GLY A 57 0.00 -9.08 -14.43
C GLY A 57 -0.55 -10.21 -15.29
N GLY A 58 -1.68 -9.98 -15.99
CA GLY A 58 -2.24 -10.94 -16.95
C GLY A 58 -1.29 -11.20 -18.12
N ARG A 59 -0.78 -10.14 -18.77
CA ARG A 59 0.20 -10.29 -19.87
C ARG A 59 1.48 -11.01 -19.42
N LEU A 60 1.92 -10.75 -18.19
CA LEU A 60 3.10 -11.41 -17.64
C LEU A 60 2.85 -12.89 -17.31
N ALA A 61 1.65 -13.22 -16.82
CA ALA A 61 1.22 -14.58 -16.54
C ALA A 61 1.14 -15.45 -17.81
N ASP A 62 0.89 -14.83 -18.97
CA ASP A 62 0.93 -15.53 -20.27
C ASP A 62 2.36 -15.81 -20.75
N ARG A 63 3.33 -14.95 -20.40
CA ARG A 63 4.71 -15.04 -20.89
C ARG A 63 5.64 -15.86 -19.99
N ARG A 64 5.33 -15.98 -18.70
CA ARG A 64 6.18 -16.64 -17.71
C ARG A 64 5.33 -17.45 -16.74
N ASP A 65 5.89 -18.55 -16.25
CA ASP A 65 5.21 -19.43 -15.28
C ASP A 65 4.84 -18.65 -14.00
N PRO A 66 3.54 -18.43 -13.73
CA PRO A 66 3.12 -17.66 -12.56
C PRO A 66 3.52 -18.32 -11.24
N ARG A 67 3.77 -19.64 -11.21
CA ARG A 67 4.24 -20.33 -9.98
C ARG A 67 5.53 -19.72 -9.44
N ARG A 68 6.40 -19.23 -10.33
CA ARG A 68 7.68 -18.60 -9.98
C ARG A 68 7.57 -17.10 -9.76
N LEU A 69 6.48 -16.47 -10.19
CA LEU A 69 6.28 -15.03 -10.10
C LEU A 69 5.53 -14.60 -8.84
N LEU A 70 4.60 -15.42 -8.35
CA LEU A 70 3.74 -15.05 -7.22
C LEU A 70 4.53 -14.65 -5.96
N GLY A 71 5.54 -15.44 -5.57
CA GLY A 71 6.40 -15.12 -4.43
C GLY A 71 7.11 -13.77 -4.57
N PRO A 72 7.95 -13.58 -5.61
CA PRO A 72 8.60 -12.31 -5.89
C PRO A 72 7.65 -11.11 -6.00
N THR A 73 6.50 -11.26 -6.65
CA THR A 73 5.51 -10.18 -6.80
C THR A 73 4.97 -9.75 -5.45
N VAL A 74 4.62 -10.68 -4.57
CA VAL A 74 4.10 -10.35 -3.22
C VAL A 74 5.20 -9.74 -2.35
N VAL A 75 6.44 -10.23 -2.44
CA VAL A 75 7.60 -9.61 -1.76
C VAL A 75 7.83 -8.19 -2.25
N ALA A 76 7.81 -7.97 -3.57
CA ALA A 76 7.98 -6.65 -4.16
C ALA A 76 6.85 -5.70 -3.73
N GLY A 77 5.60 -6.17 -3.70
CA GLY A 77 4.45 -5.39 -3.22
C GLY A 77 4.62 -4.96 -1.76
N GLY A 78 5.03 -5.88 -0.88
CA GLY A 78 5.33 -5.58 0.53
C GLY A 78 6.53 -4.64 0.69
N ALA A 79 7.60 -4.82 -0.08
CA ALA A 79 8.76 -3.94 -0.05
C ALA A 79 8.43 -2.52 -0.54
N LEU A 80 7.62 -2.39 -1.59
CA LEU A 80 7.13 -1.11 -2.10
C LEU A 80 6.18 -0.43 -1.11
N ALA A 81 5.36 -1.21 -0.39
CA ALA A 81 4.55 -0.70 0.70
C ALA A 81 5.43 -0.11 1.82
N LEU A 82 6.52 -0.79 2.21
CA LEU A 82 7.50 -0.25 3.16
C LEU A 82 8.17 1.01 2.63
N ALA A 83 8.56 1.01 1.35
CA ALA A 83 9.20 2.15 0.68
C ALA A 83 8.28 3.37 0.55
N SER A 84 6.95 3.20 0.61
CA SER A 84 6.02 4.33 0.58
C SER A 84 6.28 5.33 1.71
N LEU A 85 6.70 4.87 2.90
CA LEU A 85 7.00 5.73 4.04
C LEU A 85 8.14 6.72 3.78
N PRO A 86 9.37 6.28 3.43
CA PRO A 86 10.46 7.20 3.10
C PRO A 86 10.14 8.07 1.87
N VAL A 87 9.41 7.54 0.87
CA VAL A 87 8.99 8.32 -0.30
C VAL A 87 8.08 9.47 0.10
N VAL A 88 7.02 9.20 0.87
CA VAL A 88 6.11 10.25 1.35
C VAL A 88 6.86 11.30 2.17
N THR A 89 7.80 10.88 3.03
CA THR A 89 8.55 11.85 3.85
C THR A 89 9.56 12.69 3.07
N ALA A 90 10.15 12.13 2.01
CA ALA A 90 11.15 12.83 1.21
C ALA A 90 10.49 13.76 0.19
N VAL A 91 9.39 13.33 -0.43
CA VAL A 91 8.69 14.06 -1.49
C VAL A 91 7.61 14.99 -0.91
N GLY A 92 6.97 14.62 0.20
CA GLY A 92 5.89 15.41 0.81
C GLY A 92 6.21 16.89 1.00
N PRO A 93 7.38 17.27 1.60
CA PRO A 93 7.74 18.66 1.80
C PRO A 93 7.91 19.46 0.49
N THR A 94 8.34 18.81 -0.60
CA THR A 94 8.63 19.51 -1.86
C THR A 94 7.37 19.86 -2.65
N VAL A 95 6.26 19.17 -2.37
CA VAL A 95 4.97 19.37 -3.03
C VAL A 95 3.92 20.01 -2.11
N ALA A 96 4.30 20.35 -0.88
CA ALA A 96 3.40 20.96 0.10
C ALA A 96 2.80 22.29 -0.43
N GLY A 97 1.48 22.43 -0.35
CA GLY A 97 0.75 23.61 -0.84
C GLY A 97 0.48 23.66 -2.35
N GLY A 98 0.84 22.63 -3.13
CA GLY A 98 0.66 22.59 -4.59
C GLY A 98 -0.74 22.22 -5.11
N GLY A 99 -1.76 22.21 -4.24
CA GLY A 99 -3.15 21.91 -4.62
C GLY A 99 -3.38 20.45 -5.11
N PRO A 100 -4.43 20.20 -5.94
CA PRO A 100 -4.80 18.85 -6.38
C PRO A 100 -3.70 18.10 -7.14
N ALA A 101 -2.86 18.81 -7.90
CA ALA A 101 -1.75 18.18 -8.63
C ALA A 101 -0.70 17.58 -7.68
N ALA A 102 -0.42 18.26 -6.56
CA ALA A 102 0.49 17.76 -5.54
C ALA A 102 -0.01 16.46 -4.90
N VAL A 103 -1.33 16.35 -4.66
CA VAL A 103 -1.95 15.11 -4.17
C VAL A 103 -1.62 13.96 -5.12
N VAL A 104 -1.90 14.13 -6.42
CA VAL A 104 -1.71 13.07 -7.41
C VAL A 104 -0.23 12.72 -7.55
N ILE A 105 0.67 13.70 -7.58
CA ILE A 105 2.12 13.46 -7.67
C ILE A 105 2.61 12.65 -6.47
N LEU A 106 2.23 13.06 -5.26
CA LEU A 106 2.67 12.38 -4.03
C LEU A 106 2.06 10.98 -3.93
N ALA A 107 0.76 10.85 -4.20
CA ALA A 107 0.07 9.57 -4.18
C ALA A 107 0.64 8.62 -5.23
N ALA A 108 0.89 9.10 -6.46
CA ALA A 108 1.47 8.30 -7.53
C ALA A 108 2.89 7.87 -7.22
N GLY A 109 3.72 8.77 -6.68
CA GLY A 109 5.08 8.45 -6.28
C GLY A 109 5.16 7.35 -5.21
N ALA A 110 4.23 7.33 -4.26
CA ALA A 110 4.28 6.43 -3.10
C ALA A 110 3.42 5.17 -3.19
N PHE A 111 2.22 5.24 -3.80
CA PHE A 111 1.20 4.19 -3.69
C PHE A 111 0.81 3.53 -5.01
N PHE A 112 1.11 4.15 -6.16
CA PHE A 112 0.82 3.54 -7.47
C PHE A 112 1.55 2.21 -7.66
N ALA A 113 2.86 2.19 -7.41
CA ALA A 113 3.70 1.00 -7.61
C ALA A 113 3.28 -0.19 -6.72
N PRO A 114 3.11 -0.06 -5.39
CA PRO A 114 2.65 -1.17 -4.56
C PRO A 114 1.25 -1.65 -4.96
N ALA A 115 0.32 -0.75 -5.28
CA ALA A 115 -1.02 -1.11 -5.74
C ALA A 115 -0.98 -1.93 -7.05
N ALA A 116 -0.16 -1.49 -8.02
CA ALA A 116 -0.01 -2.17 -9.29
C ALA A 116 0.61 -3.57 -9.14
N VAL A 117 1.67 -3.68 -8.34
CA VAL A 117 2.37 -4.96 -8.14
C VAL A 117 1.47 -5.97 -7.41
N LEU A 118 0.76 -5.55 -6.36
CA LEU A 118 -0.16 -6.43 -5.64
C LEU A 118 -1.37 -6.84 -6.51
N SER A 119 -1.89 -5.94 -7.34
CA SER A 119 -3.04 -6.23 -8.22
C SER A 119 -2.71 -7.14 -9.40
N ALA A 120 -1.42 -7.37 -9.67
CA ALA A 120 -0.96 -8.36 -10.65
C ALA A 120 -1.15 -9.81 -10.16
N VAL A 121 -1.38 -10.03 -8.86
CA VAL A 121 -1.50 -11.36 -8.26
C VAL A 121 -2.77 -12.09 -8.68
N ALA A 122 -3.90 -11.39 -8.77
CA ALA A 122 -5.18 -11.98 -9.16
C ALA A 122 -5.16 -12.65 -10.55
N PRO A 123 -4.72 -11.98 -11.64
CA PRO A 123 -4.64 -12.63 -12.95
C PRO A 123 -3.57 -13.73 -13.02
N MET A 124 -2.46 -13.60 -12.26
CA MET A 124 -1.48 -14.69 -12.12
C MET A 124 -2.08 -15.94 -11.47
N ALA A 125 -2.88 -15.75 -10.41
CA ALA A 125 -3.60 -16.84 -9.75
C ALA A 125 -4.65 -17.45 -10.67
N ALA A 126 -5.39 -16.64 -11.44
CA ALA A 126 -6.35 -17.12 -12.43
C ALA A 126 -5.67 -18.01 -13.48
N LYS A 127 -4.53 -17.59 -14.04
CA LYS A 127 -3.77 -18.38 -15.02
C LYS A 127 -3.37 -19.77 -14.51
N LEU A 128 -3.01 -19.89 -13.23
CA LEU A 128 -2.66 -21.19 -12.62
C LEU A 128 -3.85 -22.12 -12.35
N ARG A 129 -5.06 -21.57 -12.39
CA ARG A 129 -6.30 -22.24 -12.02
C ARG A 129 -7.14 -22.62 -13.23
N LEU A 130 -6.95 -21.95 -14.35
CA LEU A 130 -7.59 -22.26 -15.61
C LEU A 130 -6.95 -23.53 -16.20
N ALA A 131 -7.65 -24.67 -16.08
CA ALA A 131 -7.26 -25.95 -16.66
C ALA A 131 -8.08 -26.31 -17.91
N SER A 132 -9.34 -25.86 -17.99
CA SER A 132 -10.25 -26.06 -19.12
C SER A 132 -11.08 -24.80 -19.35
N LEU A 133 -11.63 -24.66 -20.56
CA LEU A 133 -12.50 -23.53 -20.91
C LEU A 133 -13.85 -23.60 -20.18
N ASP A 134 -14.35 -24.81 -19.92
CA ASP A 134 -15.66 -25.05 -19.27
C ASP A 134 -15.72 -24.52 -17.82
N GLU A 135 -14.58 -24.52 -17.10
CA GLU A 135 -14.50 -24.03 -15.72
C GLU A 135 -14.05 -22.56 -15.62
N THR A 136 -13.88 -21.87 -16.75
CA THR A 136 -13.33 -20.50 -16.76
C THR A 136 -14.18 -19.53 -15.95
N GLY A 137 -15.50 -19.59 -16.11
CA GLY A 137 -16.43 -18.70 -15.41
C GLY A 137 -16.40 -18.88 -13.89
N SER A 138 -16.41 -20.12 -13.40
CA SER A 138 -16.42 -20.42 -11.96
C SER A 138 -15.09 -20.06 -11.30
N VAL A 139 -13.97 -20.28 -11.99
CA VAL A 139 -12.63 -19.92 -11.49
C VAL A 139 -12.46 -18.40 -11.43
N VAL A 140 -12.74 -17.69 -12.53
CA VAL A 140 -12.56 -16.24 -12.60
C VAL A 140 -13.55 -15.54 -11.66
N GLY A 141 -14.81 -15.95 -11.66
CA GLY A 141 -15.84 -15.43 -10.76
C GLY A 141 -15.49 -15.66 -9.29
N GLY A 142 -15.03 -16.87 -8.93
CA GLY A 142 -14.62 -17.18 -7.56
C GLY A 142 -13.41 -16.37 -7.07
N LEU A 143 -12.42 -16.15 -7.92
CA LEU A 143 -11.26 -15.30 -7.59
C LEU A 143 -11.65 -13.82 -7.50
N SER A 144 -12.54 -13.34 -8.38
CA SER A 144 -13.08 -11.99 -8.30
C SER A 144 -13.84 -11.76 -7.00
N ALA A 145 -14.75 -12.68 -6.65
CA ALA A 145 -15.49 -12.64 -5.40
C ALA A 145 -14.56 -12.66 -4.17
N ALA A 146 -13.52 -13.51 -4.17
CA ALA A 146 -12.53 -13.54 -3.10
C ALA A 146 -11.75 -12.20 -2.99
N GLY A 147 -11.36 -11.62 -4.12
CA GLY A 147 -10.68 -10.32 -4.17
C GLY A 147 -11.56 -9.19 -3.65
N THR A 148 -12.81 -9.10 -4.10
CA THR A 148 -13.78 -8.10 -3.62
C THR A 148 -14.10 -8.26 -2.14
N ALA A 149 -14.29 -9.50 -1.67
CA ALA A 149 -14.51 -9.77 -0.24
C ALA A 149 -13.29 -9.35 0.59
N GLY A 150 -12.08 -9.63 0.12
CA GLY A 150 -10.84 -9.19 0.75
C GLY A 150 -10.72 -7.68 0.81
N ALA A 151 -10.99 -7.00 -0.30
CA ALA A 151 -11.02 -5.54 -0.38
C ALA A 151 -12.02 -4.94 0.63
N LEU A 152 -13.26 -5.44 0.68
CA LEU A 152 -14.28 -4.99 1.63
C LEU A 152 -13.84 -5.16 3.09
N VAL A 153 -13.35 -6.35 3.43
CA VAL A 153 -12.84 -6.63 4.78
C VAL A 153 -11.66 -5.72 5.11
N GLY A 154 -10.70 -5.57 4.20
CA GLY A 154 -9.56 -4.67 4.36
C GLY A 154 -9.99 -3.22 4.60
N THR A 155 -10.93 -2.70 3.81
CA THR A 155 -11.47 -1.34 3.96
C THR A 155 -12.15 -1.15 5.30
N PHE A 156 -13.09 -2.02 5.69
CA PHE A 156 -13.82 -1.86 6.95
C PHE A 156 -12.94 -2.07 8.19
N VAL A 157 -12.10 -3.10 8.20
CA VAL A 157 -11.18 -3.35 9.31
C VAL A 157 -10.19 -2.19 9.44
N THR A 158 -9.67 -1.66 8.34
CA THR A 158 -8.74 -0.53 8.39
C THR A 158 -9.45 0.74 8.86
N GLY A 159 -10.55 1.11 8.20
CA GLY A 159 -11.26 2.35 8.46
C GLY A 159 -11.91 2.43 9.84
N PHE A 160 -12.46 1.33 10.36
CA PHE A 160 -13.19 1.33 11.63
C PHE A 160 -12.39 0.82 12.82
N VAL A 161 -11.40 -0.04 12.62
CA VAL A 161 -10.69 -0.70 13.74
C VAL A 161 -9.22 -0.27 13.79
N LEU A 162 -8.45 -0.54 12.74
CA LEU A 162 -7.00 -0.36 12.79
C LEU A 162 -6.61 1.11 12.95
N VAL A 163 -7.22 1.98 12.16
CA VAL A 163 -6.94 3.41 12.16
C VAL A 163 -7.34 4.09 13.48
N ALA A 164 -8.34 3.54 14.18
CA ALA A 164 -8.74 4.02 15.51
C ALA A 164 -7.82 3.48 16.63
N ALA A 165 -7.26 2.28 16.46
CA ALA A 165 -6.49 1.61 17.50
C ALA A 165 -4.97 1.84 17.42
N VAL A 166 -4.43 2.08 16.23
CA VAL A 166 -2.97 2.08 15.98
C VAL A 166 -2.56 3.24 15.06
N PRO A 167 -1.41 3.89 15.33
CA PRO A 167 -0.87 4.90 14.41
C PRO A 167 -0.61 4.36 12.99
N THR A 168 -0.77 5.22 11.99
CA THR A 168 -0.69 4.85 10.55
C THR A 168 0.64 4.20 10.14
N ARG A 169 1.77 4.69 10.66
CA ARG A 169 3.10 4.20 10.29
C ARG A 169 3.35 2.74 10.69
N PRO A 170 3.16 2.34 11.96
CA PRO A 170 3.21 0.92 12.37
C PRO A 170 2.30 0.02 11.54
N LEU A 171 1.11 0.48 11.12
CA LEU A 171 0.22 -0.30 10.27
C LEU A 171 0.82 -0.59 8.89
N VAL A 172 1.43 0.41 8.25
CA VAL A 172 2.12 0.21 6.96
C VAL A 172 3.34 -0.71 7.11
N ILE A 173 4.12 -0.56 8.19
CA ILE A 173 5.27 -1.43 8.46
C ILE A 173 4.82 -2.88 8.68
N GLY A 174 3.79 -3.08 9.50
CA GLY A 174 3.23 -4.40 9.79
C GLY A 174 2.66 -5.06 8.53
N LEU A 175 1.90 -4.32 7.71
CA LEU A 175 1.36 -4.81 6.45
C LEU A 175 2.48 -5.19 5.47
N GLY A 176 3.47 -4.31 5.28
CA GLY A 176 4.61 -4.55 4.40
C GLY A 176 5.42 -5.78 4.83
N ALA A 177 5.69 -5.92 6.14
CA ALA A 177 6.38 -7.07 6.70
C ALA A 177 5.57 -8.38 6.53
N ALA A 178 4.25 -8.34 6.75
CA ALA A 178 3.37 -9.49 6.56
C ALA A 178 3.35 -9.94 5.09
N LEU A 179 3.28 -9.00 4.14
CA LEU A 179 3.34 -9.28 2.71
C LEU A 179 4.71 -9.86 2.32
N VAL A 180 5.81 -9.26 2.77
CA VAL A 180 7.16 -9.78 2.52
C VAL A 180 7.30 -11.20 3.06
N GLY A 181 6.88 -11.45 4.31
CA GLY A 181 6.91 -12.79 4.91
C GLY A 181 6.10 -13.81 4.11
N ALA A 182 4.86 -13.47 3.74
CA ALA A 182 4.01 -14.33 2.92
C ALA A 182 4.63 -14.61 1.54
N GLY A 183 5.17 -13.58 0.89
CA GLY A 183 5.84 -13.69 -0.40
C GLY A 183 7.10 -14.56 -0.34
N LEU A 184 7.91 -14.43 0.72
CA LEU A 184 9.09 -15.27 0.95
C LEU A 184 8.70 -16.74 1.16
N VAL A 185 7.64 -17.01 1.92
CA VAL A 185 7.11 -18.38 2.10
C VAL A 185 6.64 -18.97 0.76
N LEU A 186 5.93 -18.19 -0.05
CA LEU A 186 5.49 -18.61 -1.39
C LEU A 186 6.69 -18.86 -2.32
N TRP A 187 7.69 -17.98 -2.29
CA TRP A 187 8.90 -18.10 -3.09
C TRP A 187 9.71 -19.34 -2.68
N TRP A 188 9.91 -19.57 -1.39
CA TRP A 188 10.65 -20.73 -0.90
C TRP A 188 9.98 -22.05 -1.30
N ARG A 189 8.63 -22.10 -1.31
CA ARG A 189 7.88 -23.29 -1.73
C ARG A 189 7.90 -23.58 -3.24
N SER A 190 8.31 -22.63 -4.09
CA SER A 190 8.12 -22.70 -5.55
C SER A 190 9.39 -22.95 -6.38
N GLY A 191 10.59 -23.09 -5.79
CA GLY A 191 11.78 -23.49 -6.55
C GLY A 191 13.12 -23.44 -5.79
N PRO A 192 14.24 -23.85 -6.44
CA PRO A 192 15.51 -24.12 -5.76
C PRO A 192 16.25 -22.82 -5.40
N HIS A 193 16.58 -22.71 -4.11
CA HIS A 193 17.52 -21.80 -3.42
C HIS A 193 18.29 -20.74 -4.24
N ARG A 194 17.60 -19.80 -4.88
CA ARG A 194 18.14 -18.47 -5.24
C ARG A 194 18.17 -17.58 -3.99
N PRO A 195 18.98 -16.49 -3.92
CA PRO A 195 19.41 -15.91 -2.65
C PRO A 195 18.28 -15.16 -1.94
N LEU A 196 17.36 -15.92 -1.32
CA LEU A 196 16.32 -15.44 -0.43
C LEU A 196 16.93 -14.56 0.66
N GLY A 197 18.15 -14.88 1.10
CA GLY A 197 18.90 -14.10 2.09
C GLY A 197 19.14 -12.66 1.66
N GLY A 198 19.50 -12.40 0.40
CA GLY A 198 19.72 -11.04 -0.11
C GLY A 198 18.43 -10.23 -0.19
N VAL A 199 17.34 -10.85 -0.61
CA VAL A 199 16.01 -10.21 -0.69
C VAL A 199 15.43 -9.97 0.72
N ALA A 200 15.57 -10.94 1.62
CA ALA A 200 15.17 -10.79 3.02
C ALA A 200 15.99 -9.70 3.72
N ALA A 201 17.31 -9.66 3.53
CA ALA A 201 18.17 -8.62 4.08
C ALA A 201 17.81 -7.23 3.52
N GLY A 202 17.58 -7.12 2.21
CA GLY A 202 17.18 -5.86 1.57
C GLY A 202 15.83 -5.35 2.08
N THR A 203 14.84 -6.23 2.24
CA THR A 203 13.52 -5.87 2.78
C THR A 203 13.55 -5.53 4.27
N LEU A 204 14.38 -6.22 5.05
CA LEU A 204 14.64 -5.86 6.45
C LEU A 204 15.33 -4.49 6.57
N ALA A 205 16.32 -4.21 5.72
CA ALA A 205 16.98 -2.91 5.67
C ALA A 205 15.99 -1.80 5.29
N LEU A 206 15.15 -2.02 4.27
CA LEU A 206 14.07 -1.12 3.88
C LEU A 206 13.07 -0.89 5.03
N GLY A 207 12.67 -1.94 5.74
CA GLY A 207 11.81 -1.85 6.92
C GLY A 207 12.46 -1.05 8.06
N GLY A 208 13.76 -1.25 8.28
CA GLY A 208 14.55 -0.48 9.25
C GLY A 208 14.62 1.00 8.89
N VAL A 209 14.86 1.34 7.62
CA VAL A 209 14.82 2.73 7.12
C VAL A 209 13.41 3.30 7.31
N ALA A 210 12.37 2.57 6.91
CA ALA A 210 10.98 3.03 7.04
C ALA A 210 10.58 3.29 8.51
N ALA A 211 11.12 2.52 9.46
CA ALA A 211 10.93 2.73 10.89
C ALA A 211 11.76 3.89 11.45
N ALA A 212 12.97 4.10 10.92
CA ALA A 212 13.92 5.11 11.42
C ALA A 212 13.66 6.52 10.88
N VAL A 213 13.04 6.65 9.70
CA VAL A 213 12.80 7.97 9.08
C VAL A 213 11.79 8.74 9.94
N PRO A 214 12.14 9.91 10.52
CA PRO A 214 11.23 10.68 11.35
C PRO A 214 10.03 11.16 10.53
N GLY A 215 8.85 11.16 11.15
CA GLY A 215 7.64 11.68 10.53
C GLY A 215 7.59 13.19 10.69
N PRO A 216 6.77 13.88 9.89
CA PRO A 216 6.51 15.30 10.14
C PRO A 216 5.80 15.50 11.49
N CYS A 217 5.12 14.48 11.99
CA CYS A 217 4.32 14.54 13.21
C CYS A 217 5.15 14.56 14.49
N GLN A 218 4.83 15.49 15.40
CA GLN A 218 5.44 15.55 16.74
C GLN A 218 4.71 14.63 17.72
N GLU A 219 3.38 14.70 17.73
CA GLU A 219 2.52 13.81 18.51
C GLU A 219 1.37 13.27 17.66
N HIS A 220 1.01 12.01 17.89
CA HIS A 220 -0.15 11.38 17.28
C HIS A 220 -1.29 11.28 18.30
N THR A 221 -2.41 11.92 18.01
CA THR A 221 -3.68 11.61 18.68
C THR A 221 -4.44 10.54 17.87
N THR A 222 -5.56 10.04 18.42
CA THR A 222 -6.42 9.07 17.71
C THR A 222 -6.89 9.58 16.35
N TYR A 223 -7.09 10.89 16.22
CA TYR A 223 -7.70 11.50 15.04
C TYR A 223 -6.75 12.37 14.22
N TYR A 224 -5.77 13.02 14.86
CA TYR A 224 -4.95 14.06 14.24
C TYR A 224 -3.45 13.85 14.48
N CYS A 225 -2.68 14.23 13.46
CA CYS A 225 -1.28 14.55 13.61
C CYS A 225 -1.10 15.96 14.19
N VAL A 226 -0.48 16.06 15.36
CA VAL A 226 -0.22 17.32 16.05
C VAL A 226 1.18 17.82 15.71
N GLN A 227 1.26 19.08 15.27
CA GLN A 227 2.51 19.76 14.99
C GLN A 227 2.46 21.20 15.49
N VAL A 228 3.52 21.65 16.15
CA VAL A 228 3.71 23.07 16.47
C VAL A 228 4.79 23.64 15.55
N GLN A 229 4.41 24.60 14.70
CA GLN A 229 5.32 25.27 13.78
C GLN A 229 5.44 26.76 14.14
N ALA A 230 6.62 27.34 13.90
CA ALA A 230 6.82 28.78 14.05
C ALA A 230 6.00 29.53 12.98
N ASP A 231 5.35 30.62 13.38
CA ASP A 231 4.58 31.46 12.46
C ASP A 231 5.53 32.21 11.51
N PRO A 232 5.44 32.01 10.18
CA PRO A 232 6.27 32.74 9.22
C PRO A 232 6.07 34.26 9.29
N ALA A 233 4.92 34.72 9.76
CA ALA A 233 4.59 36.14 9.86
C ALA A 233 5.05 36.78 11.19
N ARG A 234 5.34 35.98 12.22
CA ARG A 234 5.71 36.47 13.56
C ARG A 234 6.76 35.56 14.22
N PRO A 235 8.02 36.01 14.37
CA PRO A 235 9.12 35.18 14.87
C PRO A 235 8.92 34.61 16.29
N SER A 236 8.11 35.28 17.12
CA SER A 236 7.82 34.87 18.50
C SER A 236 6.59 33.97 18.65
N GLY A 237 5.79 33.80 17.59
CA GLY A 237 4.53 33.07 17.66
C GLY A 237 4.64 31.67 17.12
N ARG A 238 3.87 30.75 17.70
CA ARG A 238 3.75 29.38 17.21
C ARG A 238 2.32 29.10 16.82
N VAL A 239 2.13 28.23 15.84
CA VAL A 239 0.82 27.78 15.38
C VAL A 239 0.73 26.29 15.59
N LEU A 240 -0.35 25.87 16.24
CA LEU A 240 -0.74 24.47 16.34
C LEU A 240 -1.43 24.06 15.04
N LEU A 241 -0.87 23.06 14.39
CA LEU A 241 -1.40 22.42 13.19
C LEU A 241 -1.94 21.04 13.56
N LEU A 242 -3.17 20.76 13.16
CA LEU A 242 -3.76 19.43 13.17
C LEU A 242 -3.94 18.97 11.72
N ASP A 243 -3.24 17.91 11.30
CA ASP A 243 -3.24 17.42 9.91
C ASP A 243 -3.01 18.53 8.86
N ASN A 244 -2.11 19.46 9.17
CA ASN A 244 -1.76 20.65 8.37
C ASN A 244 -2.80 21.80 8.37
N LEU A 245 -3.86 21.72 9.17
CA LEU A 245 -4.82 22.82 9.38
C LEU A 245 -4.43 23.65 10.60
N ARG A 246 -4.34 24.98 10.42
CA ARG A 246 -4.08 25.92 11.52
C ARG A 246 -5.27 25.91 12.48
N HIS A 247 -5.04 25.49 13.71
CA HIS A 247 -6.12 25.33 14.69
C HIS A 247 -6.07 26.38 15.79
N SER A 248 -4.88 26.69 16.32
CA SER A 248 -4.71 27.72 17.34
C SER A 248 -3.32 28.34 17.30
N TYR A 249 -3.20 29.52 17.92
CA TYR A 249 -1.94 30.20 18.18
C TYR A 249 -1.45 29.85 19.57
N VAL A 250 -0.16 29.57 19.73
CA VAL A 250 0.49 29.13 20.98
C VAL A 250 1.72 29.98 21.26
#